data_AF-A0A9P8F0N3-F1
#
_entry.id   AF-A0A9P8F0N3-F1
#
_cell.length_a   1.000
_cell.length_b   1.000
_cell.length_c   1.000
_cell.angle_alpha   90.00
_cell.angle_beta   90.00
_cell.angle_gamma   90.00
#
_symmetry.space_group_name_H-M   'P 1'
#
loop_
_entity.id
_entity.type
_entity.pdbx_description
1 polymer ?
#
loop_
_entity_poly.entity_id
_entity_poly.type
_entity_poly.pdbx_seq_one_letter_code
_entity_poly.pdbx_strand_id
1 'polypeptide(L)' 'DFKKVSSFQSRIPSIPKILELDHLTITGPVNLGRGVTFKGTVIIVASEGQTIDIPPGSILENVVVQGSLRLLEH' A
#
# COMPACT_ATOMS: atom_id res chain seq x y z
N ASP A 1 0.55 9.19 -9.03
CA ASP A 1 1.00 9.49 -7.67
C ASP A 1 2.34 8.95 -7.19
N PHE A 2 3.10 8.16 -7.97
CA PHE A 2 4.44 7.68 -7.55
C PHE A 2 5.60 8.18 -8.45
N LYS A 3 5.33 9.09 -9.39
CA LYS A 3 6.33 9.57 -10.37
C LYS A 3 7.42 10.46 -9.77
N LYS A 4 7.14 11.14 -8.64
CA LYS A 4 8.12 11.97 -7.93
C LYS A 4 8.67 11.19 -6.73
N VAL A 5 10.00 11.16 -6.59
CA VAL A 5 10.69 10.49 -5.48
C VAL A 5 10.16 10.96 -4.12
N SER A 6 9.89 12.26 -3.98
CA SER A 6 9.33 12.84 -2.75
C SER A 6 7.93 12.30 -2.43
N SER A 7 7.08 12.09 -3.44
CA SER A 7 5.74 11.51 -3.26
C SER A 7 5.82 10.02 -2.93
N PHE A 8 6.79 9.31 -3.52
CA PHE A 8 7.06 7.91 -3.19
C PHE A 8 7.51 7.75 -1.73
N GLN A 9 8.49 8.54 -1.28
CA GLN A 9 8.98 8.49 0.11
C GLN A 9 7.91 8.88 1.13
N SER A 10 7.04 9.84 0.80
CA SER A 10 5.95 10.24 1.69
C SER A 10 4.90 9.14 1.87
N ARG A 11 4.66 8.33 0.84
CA ARG A 11 3.64 7.25 0.86
C ARG A 11 4.20 5.92 1.35
N ILE A 12 5.52 5.74 1.29
CA ILE A 12 6.24 4.53 1.68
C ILE A 12 7.37 4.94 2.65
N PRO A 13 7.04 5.20 3.93
CA PRO A 13 8.00 5.65 4.94
C PRO A 13 9.00 4.56 5.35
N SER A 14 8.72 3.30 5.03
CA SER A 14 9.61 2.16 5.23
C SER A 14 9.41 1.17 4.10
N ILE A 15 10.52 0.58 3.62
CA ILE A 15 10.47 -0.40 2.54
C ILE A 15 9.72 -1.65 3.03
N PRO A 16 8.63 -2.06 2.36
CA PRO A 16 7.89 -3.25 2.72
C PRO A 16 8.73 -4.51 2.48
N LYS A 17 8.46 -5.57 3.24
CA LYS A 17 9.08 -6.88 3.00
C LYS A 17 8.43 -7.53 1.78
N ILE A 18 9.23 -7.82 0.76
CA ILE A 18 8.77 -8.36 -0.53
C ILE A 18 9.52 -9.63 -0.95
N LEU A 19 10.16 -10.32 0.01
CA LEU A 19 10.97 -11.52 -0.27
C LEU A 19 10.16 -12.65 -0.93
N GLU A 20 8.89 -12.77 -0.59
CA GLU A 20 7.99 -13.83 -1.09
C GLU A 20 6.93 -13.25 -2.06
N LEU A 21 7.22 -12.13 -2.71
CA LEU A 21 6.29 -11.42 -3.60
C LEU A 21 6.51 -11.86 -5.06
N ASP A 22 5.43 -12.27 -5.72
CA ASP A 22 5.43 -12.59 -7.16
C ASP A 22 5.01 -11.38 -8.01
N HIS A 23 3.95 -10.68 -7.57
CA HIS A 23 3.38 -9.55 -8.31
C HIS A 23 2.79 -8.52 -7.33
N LEU A 24 3.17 -7.25 -7.47
CA LEU A 24 2.54 -6.13 -6.78
C LEU A 24 2.04 -5.09 -7.78
N THR A 25 0.73 -4.81 -7.75
CA THR A 25 0.13 -3.69 -8.46
C THR A 25 -0.51 -2.73 -7.45
N ILE A 26 -0.16 -1.45 -7.51
CA ILE A 26 -0.77 -0.39 -6.69
C ILE A 26 -1.28 0.71 -7.62
N THR A 27 -2.58 0.98 -7.57
CA THR A 27 -3.25 2.02 -8.35
C THR A 27 -3.98 2.99 -7.43
N GLY A 28 -3.85 4.29 -7.72
CA GLY A 28 -4.48 5.37 -6.95
C GLY A 28 -3.67 5.80 -5.72
N PRO A 29 -4.25 6.66 -4.86
CA PRO A 29 -3.57 7.19 -3.69
C PRO A 29 -3.60 6.19 -2.54
N VAL A 30 -2.53 5.42 -2.42
CA VAL A 30 -2.31 4.43 -1.34
C VAL A 30 -1.17 4.90 -0.44
N ASN A 31 -1.34 4.70 0.87
CA ASN A 31 -0.31 4.94 1.88
C ASN A 31 0.03 3.61 2.57
N LEU A 32 1.31 3.35 2.77
CA LEU A 32 1.80 2.15 3.43
C LEU A 32 2.32 2.50 4.82
N GLY A 33 1.81 1.80 5.84
CA GLY A 33 2.38 1.85 7.18
C GLY A 33 3.78 1.24 7.24
N ARG A 34 4.47 1.44 8.37
CA ARG A 34 5.78 0.81 8.59
C ARG A 34 5.64 -0.70 8.79
N GLY A 35 6.60 -1.47 8.25
CA GLY A 35 6.68 -2.92 8.48
C GLY A 35 5.64 -3.76 7.72
N VAL A 36 5.04 -3.21 6.67
CA VAL A 36 4.14 -3.97 5.79
C VAL A 36 4.89 -5.09 5.08
N THR A 37 4.24 -6.25 4.93
CA THR A 37 4.77 -7.42 4.22
C THR A 37 3.83 -7.82 3.09
N PHE A 38 4.37 -8.01 1.89
CA PHE A 38 3.65 -8.50 0.71
C PHE A 38 4.12 -9.89 0.34
N LYS A 39 3.18 -10.77 0.01
CA LYS A 39 3.44 -12.15 -0.37
C LYS A 39 2.55 -12.60 -1.54
N GLY A 40 3.07 -13.40 -2.45
CA GLY A 40 2.37 -13.91 -3.62
C GLY A 40 1.93 -12.79 -4.57
N THR A 41 0.66 -12.80 -4.97
CA THR A 41 0.06 -11.75 -5.81
C THR A 41 -0.75 -10.77 -4.96
N VAL A 42 -0.36 -9.50 -4.95
CA VAL A 42 -1.06 -8.43 -4.23
C VAL A 42 -1.46 -7.31 -5.19
N ILE A 43 -2.75 -6.99 -5.22
CA ILE A 43 -3.29 -5.92 -6.06
C ILE A 43 -4.05 -4.93 -5.17
N ILE A 44 -3.67 -3.65 -5.22
CA ILE A 44 -4.29 -2.58 -4.43
C ILE A 44 -4.84 -1.53 -5.39
N VAL A 45 -6.14 -1.24 -5.30
CA VAL A 45 -6.83 -0.28 -6.15
C VAL A 45 -7.62 0.68 -5.28
N ALA A 46 -7.10 1.90 -5.11
CA ALA A 46 -7.83 2.99 -4.50
C ALA A 46 -8.74 3.66 -5.54
N SER A 47 -10.03 3.78 -5.21
CA SER A 47 -11.01 4.44 -6.07
C SER A 47 -10.71 5.92 -6.26
N GLU A 48 -11.20 6.52 -7.34
CA GLU A 48 -11.03 7.93 -7.62
C GLU A 48 -11.57 8.80 -6.46
N GLY A 49 -10.76 9.76 -6.00
CA GLY A 49 -11.09 10.63 -4.88
C GLY A 49 -11.03 9.96 -3.49
N GLN A 50 -10.63 8.70 -3.40
CA GLN A 50 -10.53 7.94 -2.15
C GLN A 50 -9.09 7.52 -1.88
N THR A 51 -8.70 7.50 -0.61
CA THR A 51 -7.38 7.02 -0.16
C THR A 51 -7.51 5.65 0.51
N ILE A 52 -6.49 4.81 0.34
CA ILE A 52 -6.33 3.58 1.12
C ILE A 52 -5.08 3.71 2.00
N ASP A 53 -5.27 3.67 3.31
CA ASP A 53 -4.22 3.59 4.30
C ASP A 53 -4.03 2.14 4.75
N ILE A 54 -2.89 1.54 4.43
CA ILE A 54 -2.51 0.22 4.92
C ILE A 54 -1.87 0.38 6.31
N PRO A 55 -2.42 -0.23 7.37
CA PRO A 55 -1.89 -0.12 8.72
C PRO A 55 -0.43 -0.59 8.84
N PRO A 56 0.32 -0.10 9.84
CA PRO A 56 1.65 -0.62 10.14
C PRO A 56 1.56 -2.10 10.57
N GLY A 57 2.54 -2.90 10.12
CA GLY A 57 2.61 -4.34 10.41
C GLY A 57 1.65 -5.23 9.61
N SER A 58 0.85 -4.68 8.69
CA SER A 58 -0.05 -5.48 7.87
C SER A 58 0.70 -6.48 6.99
N ILE A 59 0.13 -7.69 6.87
CA ILE A 59 0.61 -8.74 5.98
C ILE A 59 -0.48 -8.97 4.93
N LEU A 60 -0.13 -8.79 3.66
CA LEU A 60 -1.03 -8.94 2.52
C LEU A 60 -0.50 -10.08 1.65
N GLU A 61 -1.27 -11.16 1.56
CA GLU A 61 -0.90 -12.37 0.83
C GLU A 61 -2.04 -12.80 -0.10
N ASN A 62 -1.74 -12.96 -1.39
CA ASN A 62 -2.69 -13.44 -2.41
C ASN A 62 -4.06 -12.72 -2.37
N VAL A 63 -4.02 -11.39 -2.25
CA VAL A 63 -5.20 -10.58 -1.94
C VAL A 63 -5.37 -9.41 -2.92
N VAL A 64 -6.62 -9.10 -3.22
CA VAL A 64 -7.03 -7.88 -3.92
C VAL A 64 -7.69 -6.95 -2.90
N VAL A 65 -7.09 -5.78 -2.71
CA VAL A 65 -7.60 -4.71 -1.84
C VAL A 65 -8.21 -3.63 -2.74
N GLN A 66 -9.51 -3.38 -2.60
CA GLN A 66 -10.21 -2.34 -3.35
C GLN A 66 -11.12 -1.52 -2.43
N GLY A 67 -11.20 -0.21 -2.68
CA GLY A 67 -12.17 0.67 -2.03
C GLY A 67 -11.54 1.91 -1.41
N SER A 68 -12.05 2.29 -0.25
CA SER A 68 -11.64 3.48 0.51
C SER A 68 -11.45 3.10 1.97
N LEU A 69 -10.25 3.31 2.51
CA LEU A 69 -9.96 3.11 3.93
C LEU A 69 -9.08 4.26 4.38
N ARG A 70 -9.62 5.14 5.24
CA ARG A 70 -8.89 6.27 5.78
C ARG A 70 -8.70 6.09 7.28
N LEU A 71 -7.44 6.11 7.73
CA LEU A 71 -7.11 6.07 9.15
C LEU A 71 -6.92 7.51 9.65
N LEU A 72 -7.57 7.86 10.77
CA LEU A 72 -7.44 9.15 11.43
C LEU A 72 -6.78 8.92 12.80
N GLU A 73 -5.75 9.70 13.13
CA GLU A 73 -5.13 9.68 14.46
C GLU A 73 -6.12 10.24 15.51
N HIS A 74 -6.09 9.69 16.73
CA HIS A 74 -6.97 10.08 17.83
C HIS A 74 -6.24 11.03 18.79
#